data_AF-A0A0N4VU64-F1
#
_entry.id   AF-A0A0N4VU64-F1
#
_cell.length_a   1.000
_cell.length_b   1.000
_cell.length_c   1.000
_cell.angle_alpha   90.00
_cell.angle_beta   90.00
_cell.angle_gamma   90.00
#
_symmetry.space_group_name_H-M   'P 1'
#
loop_
_entity.id
_entity.type
_entity.pdbx_description
1 polymer ?
#
loop_
_entity_poly.entity_id
_entity_poly.type
_entity_poly.pdbx_seq_one_letter_code
_entity_poly.pdbx_strand_id
1 'polypeptide(L)'
;MISDISRSWGFLGKFWNAVVKPFTKSLEQGAATTVYCAASPDVMDVSGKYWESCWDDEKNLDVPLARDESLQTALWEKTDKILDTFEASRQPIKIVSDT
;
A
#
# COMPACT_ATOMS: atom_id res chain seq x y z
N MET A 1 -1.92 8.88 9.77
CA MET A 1 -3.17 8.46 9.11
C MET A 1 -4.44 8.89 9.86
N ILE A 2 -4.46 8.97 11.21
CA ILE A 2 -5.66 9.42 11.97
C ILE A 2 -5.70 10.95 12.23
N SER A 3 -4.57 11.65 12.01
CA SER A 3 -4.43 13.09 12.27
C SER A 3 -5.53 13.95 11.64
N ASP A 4 -5.97 13.62 10.43
CA ASP A 4 -6.94 14.43 9.68
C ASP A 4 -8.41 14.14 10.02
N ILE A 5 -8.73 12.91 10.47
CA ILE A 5 -10.11 12.49 10.77
C ILE A 5 -10.66 13.19 12.03
N SER A 6 -9.79 13.57 12.95
CA SER A 6 -10.19 14.07 14.27
C SER A 6 -10.48 15.57 14.38
N ARG A 7 -10.27 16.35 13.31
CA ARG A 7 -10.39 17.83 13.37
C ARG A 7 -11.82 18.32 13.61
N SER A 8 -12.84 17.51 13.27
CA SER A 8 -14.27 17.88 13.36
C SER A 8 -14.90 17.67 14.75
N TRP A 9 -14.36 16.78 15.61
CA TRP A 9 -15.11 16.25 16.77
C TRP A 9 -14.69 16.78 18.16
N GLY A 10 -13.85 17.82 18.21
CA GLY A 10 -13.46 18.47 19.47
C GLY A 10 -12.82 17.54 20.50
N PHE A 11 -13.24 17.63 21.76
CA PHE A 11 -12.68 16.85 22.88
C PHE A 11 -12.89 15.33 22.75
N LEU A 12 -14.00 14.90 22.15
CA LEU A 12 -14.31 13.47 21.99
C LEU A 12 -13.36 12.80 20.99
N GLY A 13 -13.01 13.52 19.90
CA GLY A 13 -11.99 13.09 18.94
C GLY A 13 -10.59 13.00 19.55
N LYS A 14 -10.23 13.90 20.48
CA LYS A 14 -8.94 13.85 21.20
C LYS A 14 -8.85 12.65 22.14
N PHE A 15 -9.92 12.33 22.85
CA PHE A 15 -9.98 11.14 23.71
C PHE A 15 -9.86 9.86 22.87
N TRP A 16 -10.64 9.76 21.79
CA TRP A 16 -10.59 8.59 20.91
C TRP A 16 -9.19 8.40 20.29
N ASN A 17 -8.56 9.49 19.83
CA ASN A 17 -7.18 9.47 19.35
C ASN A 17 -6.21 8.90 20.39
N ALA A 18 -6.31 9.32 21.65
CA ALA A 18 -5.41 8.82 22.70
C ALA A 18 -5.57 7.31 22.93
N VAL A 19 -6.80 6.79 22.78
CA VAL A 19 -7.10 5.36 22.92
C VAL A 19 -6.60 4.55 21.73
N VAL A 20 -6.74 5.04 20.49
CA VAL A 20 -6.37 4.28 19.27
C VAL A 20 -4.91 4.45 18.84
N LYS A 21 -4.26 5.54 19.24
CA LYS A 21 -2.86 5.84 18.90
C LYS A 21 -1.84 4.75 19.28
N PRO A 22 -1.91 4.08 20.45
CA PRO A 22 -0.97 3.00 20.76
C PRO A 22 -1.13 1.75 19.89
N PHE A 23 -2.30 1.57 19.23
CA PHE A 23 -2.59 0.40 18.40
C PHE A 23 -2.42 0.66 16.90
N THR A 24 -1.97 1.87 16.52
CA THR A 24 -1.85 2.27 15.11
C THR A 24 -0.45 2.78 14.81
N LYS A 25 0.09 2.38 13.64
CA LYS A 25 1.40 2.86 13.18
C LYS A 25 1.32 4.37 12.89
N SER A 26 2.39 5.09 13.21
CA SER A 26 2.59 6.47 12.74
C SER A 26 2.75 6.53 11.21
N LEU A 27 2.69 7.72 10.62
CA LEU A 27 2.83 7.87 9.17
C LEU A 27 4.23 7.43 8.71
N GLU A 28 5.22 7.82 9.50
CA GLU A 28 6.63 7.52 9.31
C GLU A 28 6.86 6.01 9.39
N GLN A 29 6.31 5.34 10.41
CA GLN A 29 6.39 3.88 10.55
C GLN A 29 5.67 3.14 9.42
N GLY A 30 4.55 3.67 8.92
CA GLY A 30 3.81 3.08 7.80
C GLY A 30 4.57 3.20 6.47
N ALA A 31 5.32 4.29 6.27
CA ALA A 31 6.11 4.51 5.05
C ALA A 31 7.51 3.87 5.09
N ALA A 32 8.03 3.56 6.28
CA ALA A 32 9.41 3.13 6.49
C ALA A 32 9.83 1.97 5.58
N THR A 33 9.06 0.88 5.54
CA THR A 33 9.41 -0.31 4.73
C THR A 33 9.48 0.03 3.23
N THR A 34 8.51 0.80 2.72
CA THR A 34 8.51 1.21 1.30
C THR A 34 9.73 2.05 0.97
N VAL A 35 10.07 3.01 1.84
CA VAL A 35 11.26 3.86 1.65
C VAL A 35 12.54 3.05 1.73
N TYR A 36 12.63 2.11 2.67
CA TYR A 36 13.75 1.20 2.81
C TYR A 36 13.95 0.36 1.55
N CYS A 37 12.90 -0.29 1.04
CA CYS A 37 12.98 -1.09 -0.18
C CYS A 37 13.29 -0.26 -1.43
N ALA A 38 12.87 1.01 -1.48
CA ALA A 38 13.08 1.86 -2.64
C ALA A 38 14.46 2.52 -2.70
N ALA A 39 15.09 2.78 -1.55
CA ALA A 39 16.27 3.66 -1.47
C ALA A 39 17.45 3.10 -0.66
N SER A 40 17.28 2.05 0.14
CA SER A 40 18.38 1.52 0.95
C SER A 40 19.41 0.77 0.10
N PRO A 41 20.72 1.07 0.23
CA PRO A 41 21.76 0.29 -0.42
C PRO A 41 21.76 -1.19 -0.01
N ASP A 42 21.28 -1.49 1.20
CA ASP A 42 21.29 -2.85 1.78
C ASP A 42 20.46 -3.86 0.99
N VAL A 43 19.53 -3.37 0.16
CA VAL A 43 18.59 -4.20 -0.63
C VAL A 43 18.66 -3.93 -2.13
N MET A 44 19.67 -3.17 -2.57
CA MET A 44 19.81 -2.74 -3.97
C MET A 44 19.77 -3.91 -4.97
N ASP A 45 20.44 -5.02 -4.63
CA ASP A 45 20.53 -6.21 -5.48
C ASP A 45 19.58 -7.34 -5.03
N VAL A 46 18.60 -7.05 -4.18
CA VAL A 46 17.67 -8.04 -3.62
C VAL A 46 16.29 -7.88 -4.26
N SER A 47 15.75 -8.96 -4.82
CA SER A 47 14.39 -9.00 -5.38
C SER A 47 13.61 -10.24 -4.94
N GLY A 48 12.28 -10.20 -5.10
CA GLY A 48 11.40 -11.34 -4.84
C GLY A 48 11.24 -11.71 -3.36
N LYS A 49 11.51 -10.78 -2.45
CA LYS A 49 11.38 -10.93 -1.00
C LYS A 49 10.17 -10.19 -0.45
N TYR A 50 9.55 -10.76 0.58
CA TYR A 50 8.53 -10.08 1.36
C TYR A 50 9.15 -9.31 2.53
N TRP A 51 8.83 -8.02 2.63
CA TRP A 51 9.41 -7.11 3.62
C TRP A 51 8.34 -6.59 4.57
N GLU A 52 8.59 -6.69 5.87
CA GLU A 52 7.76 -6.14 6.94
C GLU A 52 8.66 -5.42 7.94
N SER A 53 8.25 -4.24 8.40
CA SER A 53 9.02 -3.42 9.36
C SER A 53 10.52 -3.25 9.01
N CYS A 54 10.84 -3.01 7.73
CA CYS A 54 12.22 -2.92 7.19
C CYS A 54 13.08 -4.19 7.35
N TRP A 55 12.44 -5.37 7.42
CA TRP A 55 13.10 -6.66 7.58
C TRP A 55 12.54 -7.71 6.61
N ASP A 56 13.38 -8.67 6.19
CA ASP A 56 12.97 -9.83 5.39
C ASP A 56 12.09 -10.76 6.26
N ASP A 57 10.79 -10.75 5.98
CA ASP A 57 9.77 -11.43 6.78
C ASP A 57 9.12 -12.61 6.02
N GLU A 58 9.92 -13.36 5.26
CA GLU A 58 9.45 -14.57 4.57
C GLU A 58 8.80 -15.61 5.49
N LYS A 59 9.05 -15.55 6.81
CA LYS A 59 8.46 -16.47 7.79
C LYS A 59 6.97 -16.27 7.98
N ASN A 60 6.48 -15.03 7.87
CA ASN A 60 5.07 -14.71 8.01
C ASN A 60 4.33 -14.67 6.67
N LEU A 61 5.05 -14.90 5.56
CA LEU A 61 4.45 -15.01 4.24
C LEU A 61 3.69 -16.34 4.12
N ASP A 62 2.46 -16.29 3.60
CA ASP A 62 1.73 -17.50 3.17
C ASP A 62 2.35 -18.01 1.87
N VAL A 63 3.48 -18.73 2.01
CA VAL A 63 4.28 -19.21 0.89
C VAL A 63 3.47 -20.03 -0.12
N PRO A 64 2.59 -20.98 0.28
CA PRO A 64 1.77 -21.74 -0.67
C PRO A 64 0.96 -20.88 -1.64
N LEU A 65 0.33 -19.80 -1.16
CA LEU A 65 -0.45 -18.91 -2.03
C LEU A 65 0.43 -17.86 -2.71
N ALA A 66 1.35 -17.26 -1.97
CA ALA A 66 2.17 -16.17 -2.47
C ALA A 66 3.14 -16.61 -3.57
N ARG A 67 3.59 -17.87 -3.56
CA ARG A 67 4.56 -18.43 -4.52
C ARG A 67 3.94 -19.40 -5.53
N ASP A 68 2.62 -19.48 -5.63
CA ASP A 68 1.94 -20.25 -6.68
C ASP A 68 2.05 -19.52 -8.03
N GLU A 69 2.98 -19.94 -8.88
CA GLU A 69 3.22 -19.36 -10.20
C GLU A 69 2.00 -19.48 -11.14
N SER A 70 1.21 -20.55 -11.00
CA SER A 70 0.02 -20.76 -11.83
C SER A 70 -1.07 -19.75 -11.47
N LEU A 71 -1.25 -19.48 -10.17
CA LEU A 71 -2.18 -18.48 -9.68
C LEU A 71 -1.72 -17.06 -10.02
N GLN A 72 -0.43 -16.77 -9.90
CA GLN A 72 0.15 -15.48 -10.30
C GLN A 72 -0.09 -15.20 -11.79
N THR A 73 0.13 -16.20 -12.65
CA THR A 73 -0.11 -16.08 -14.10
C THR A 73 -1.59 -15.84 -14.40
N ALA A 74 -2.48 -16.62 -13.78
CA ALA A 74 -3.92 -16.46 -13.95
C ALA A 74 -4.41 -15.08 -13.48
N LEU A 75 -3.87 -14.55 -12.37
CA LEU A 75 -4.19 -13.22 -11.85
C LEU A 75 -3.71 -12.12 -12.80
N TRP A 76 -2.49 -12.26 -13.34
CA TRP A 76 -1.93 -11.31 -14.31
C TRP A 76 -2.80 -11.22 -15.55
N GLU A 77 -3.08 -12.35 -16.21
CA GLU A 77 -3.92 -12.39 -17.42
C GLU A 77 -5.33 -11.85 -17.19
N LYS A 78 -5.91 -12.12 -16.01
CA LYS A 78 -7.24 -11.62 -15.67
C LYS A 78 -7.24 -10.11 -15.52
N THR A 79 -6.22 -9.56 -14.86
CA THR A 79 -6.09 -8.11 -14.63
C THR A 79 -5.85 -7.38 -15.94
N ASP A 80 -5.00 -7.92 -16.81
CA ASP A 80 -4.70 -7.37 -18.14
C ASP A 80 -5.98 -7.20 -18.98
N LYS A 81 -6.83 -8.25 -19.05
CA LYS A 81 -8.14 -8.19 -19.73
C LYS A 81 -9.08 -7.13 -19.15
N ILE A 82 -9.01 -6.90 -17.83
CA ILE A 82 -9.81 -5.86 -17.17
C ILE A 82 -9.28 -4.47 -17.56
N LEU A 83 -7.95 -4.29 -17.59
CA LEU A 83 -7.31 -3.05 -18.00
C LEU A 83 -7.61 -2.73 -19.46
N ASP A 84 -7.52 -3.69 -20.38
CA ASP A 84 -7.89 -3.50 -21.79
C ASP A 84 -9.32 -2.96 -21.93
N THR A 85 -10.25 -3.52 -21.17
CA THR A 85 -11.65 -3.09 -21.16
C THR A 85 -11.79 -1.67 -20.60
N PHE A 86 -11.05 -1.35 -19.54
CA PHE A 86 -11.04 -0.02 -18.94
C PHE A 86 -10.43 1.02 -19.89
N GLU A 87 -9.31 0.71 -20.53
CA GLU A 87 -8.64 1.61 -21.48
C GLU A 87 -9.48 1.86 -22.72
N ALA A 88 -10.16 0.83 -23.25
CA ALA A 88 -11.09 0.98 -24.37
C ALA A 88 -12.30 1.88 -24.04
N SER A 89 -12.71 1.93 -22.77
CA SER A 89 -13.82 2.77 -22.30
C SER A 89 -13.38 4.12 -21.71
N ARG A 90 -12.06 4.38 -21.64
CA ARG A 90 -11.51 5.57 -20.99
C ARG A 90 -11.83 6.83 -21.79
N GLN A 91 -12.55 7.76 -21.17
CA GLN A 91 -12.78 9.07 -21.75
C GLN A 91 -11.51 9.95 -21.68
N PRO A 92 -11.28 10.83 -22.67
CA PRO A 92 -10.17 11.77 -22.62
C PRO A 92 -10.30 12.69 -21.39
N ILE A 93 -9.15 13.03 -20.79
CA ILE A 93 -9.09 13.94 -19.64
C ILE A 93 -9.63 15.29 -20.09
N LYS A 94 -10.72 15.73 -19.46
CA LYS A 94 -11.26 17.08 -19.66
C LYS A 94 -10.44 18.04 -18.81
N ILE A 95 -9.64 18.87 -19.46
CA ILE A 95 -8.98 19.99 -18.79
C ILE A 95 -10.08 21.01 -18.48
N VAL A 96 -10.34 21.25 -17.20
CA VAL A 96 -11.24 22.34 -16.78
C VAL A 96 -10.46 23.63 -17.02
N SER A 97 -10.87 24.41 -18.03
CA SER A 97 -10.35 25.77 -18.21
C SER A 97 -10.95 26.63 -17.10
N ASP A 98 -10.10 27.15 -16.21
CA ASP A 98 -10.50 28.11 -15.19
C ASP A 98 -11.13 29.34 -15.86
N THR A 99 -12.39 29.63 -15.50
CA THR A 99 -13.10 30.88 -15.84
C THR A 99 -13.12 31.78 -14.62
#